data_AF-A0A2E7D9L4-F1
#
_entry.id   AF-A0A2E7D9L4-F1
#
_cell.length_a   1.000
_cell.length_b   1.000
_cell.length_c   1.000
_cell.angle_alpha   90.00
_cell.angle_beta   90.00
_cell.angle_gamma   90.00
#
_symmetry.space_group_name_H-M   'P 1'
#
loop_
_entity.id
_entity.type
_entity.pdbx_description
1 polymer ?
#
loop_
_entity_poly.entity_id
_entity_poly.type
_entity_poly.pdbx_seq_one_letter_code
_entity_poly.pdbx_strand_id
1 'polypeptide(L)'
;PIIPECLKRTMKWPEPRVFAHGVTELAESVEKEFFRIERENRLLGSAINGLIAGAAVAIVAWMAVNSQEGDILLFACLGSSAASVVFAPIAKSNSLRSILLAYIMSGMVCCLIYPFRHYELMPIYALCFLAVSFSTFLMRCLDAMHPAAIGSAMAFLIYKRDLQTLLSLSMAICGLLVIVKVLAYIYLEELMFKDFHREFRKDYYGDELCFTFREPEVGDATDGGESASSPINEPI
;
A
#
# COMPACT_ATOMS: atom_id res chain seq x y z
N PRO A 1 0.69 -11.50 41.05
CA PRO A 1 -0.19 -10.31 41.13
C PRO A 1 -1.60 -10.64 40.63
N ILE A 2 -2.50 -10.87 41.57
CA ILE A 2 -3.91 -11.25 41.34
C ILE A 2 -4.65 -9.97 40.98
N ILE A 3 -5.09 -9.83 39.73
CA ILE A 3 -5.89 -8.69 39.28
C ILE A 3 -7.33 -8.93 39.76
N PRO A 4 -7.92 -8.05 40.60
CA PRO A 4 -9.24 -8.27 41.16
C PRO A 4 -10.34 -8.20 40.08
N GLU A 5 -11.19 -9.23 40.02
CA GLU A 5 -12.36 -9.34 39.14
C GLU A 5 -13.42 -8.24 39.33
N CYS A 6 -13.30 -7.40 40.36
CA CYS A 6 -14.23 -6.30 40.63
C CYS A 6 -14.18 -5.16 39.60
N LEU A 7 -13.18 -5.11 38.71
CA LEU A 7 -13.08 -4.08 37.67
C LEU A 7 -13.69 -4.48 36.31
N LYS A 8 -14.47 -5.56 36.24
CA LYS A 8 -15.24 -5.96 35.03
C LYS A 8 -16.64 -5.34 34.97
N ARG A 9 -17.02 -4.50 35.93
CA ARG A 9 -18.34 -3.86 35.98
C ARG A 9 -18.40 -2.61 35.10
N THR A 10 -18.81 -2.84 33.85
CA THR A 10 -19.76 -2.00 33.11
C THR A 10 -19.40 -0.52 32.91
N MET A 11 -18.40 -0.23 32.06
CA MET A 11 -18.51 0.94 31.18
C MET A 11 -19.40 0.55 30.00
N LYS A 12 -20.70 0.77 30.16
CA LYS A 12 -21.67 0.73 29.05
C LYS A 12 -21.44 2.02 28.26
N TRP A 13 -20.59 1.97 27.23
CA TRP A 13 -20.37 3.12 26.36
C TRP A 13 -21.73 3.57 25.78
N PRO A 14 -22.09 4.86 25.89
CA PRO A 14 -23.33 5.36 25.33
C PRO A 14 -23.34 5.08 23.83
N GLU A 15 -24.41 4.45 23.35
CA GLU A 15 -24.55 3.98 21.97
C GLU A 15 -24.41 5.14 20.97
N PRO A 16 -23.28 5.27 20.24
CA PRO A 16 -23.18 6.22 19.15
C PRO A 16 -23.73 5.56 17.88
N ARG A 17 -24.97 5.05 17.91
CA ARG A 17 -25.41 4.02 16.94
C ARG A 17 -26.14 4.53 15.71
N VAL A 18 -26.59 5.79 15.67
CA VAL A 18 -27.34 6.27 14.49
C VAL A 18 -26.40 6.88 13.45
N PHE A 19 -25.48 7.74 13.87
CA PHE A 19 -24.58 8.42 12.93
C PHE A 19 -23.47 7.49 12.41
N ALA A 20 -22.93 6.62 13.27
CA ALA A 20 -21.91 5.66 12.86
C ALA A 20 -22.45 4.68 11.82
N HIS A 21 -23.72 4.25 11.95
CA HIS A 21 -24.29 3.26 11.04
C HIS A 21 -24.50 3.82 9.62
N GLY A 22 -24.99 5.06 9.51
CA GLY A 22 -25.13 5.72 8.22
C GLY A 22 -23.78 5.97 7.52
N VAL A 23 -22.74 6.32 8.29
CA VAL A 23 -21.38 6.48 7.73
C VAL A 23 -20.80 5.14 7.28
N THR A 24 -21.01 4.06 8.03
CA THR A 24 -20.54 2.72 7.61
C THR A 24 -21.26 2.23 6.36
N GLU A 25 -22.57 2.42 6.25
CA GLU A 25 -23.34 1.98 5.07
C GLU A 25 -22.96 2.78 3.82
N LEU A 26 -22.73 4.09 3.98
CA LEU A 26 -22.20 4.94 2.92
C LEU A 26 -20.79 4.49 2.50
N ALA A 27 -19.92 4.20 3.46
CA ALA A 27 -18.56 3.71 3.18
C ALA A 27 -18.59 2.39 2.41
N GLU A 28 -19.41 1.42 2.82
CA GLU A 28 -19.56 0.15 2.11
C GLU A 28 -20.13 0.33 0.70
N SER A 29 -21.12 1.21 0.52
CA SER A 29 -21.69 1.48 -0.80
C SER A 29 -20.67 2.12 -1.74
N VAL A 30 -19.89 3.08 -1.23
CA VAL A 30 -18.83 3.75 -2.01
C VAL A 30 -17.72 2.76 -2.35
N GLU A 31 -17.32 1.90 -1.41
CA GLU A 31 -16.32 0.87 -1.62
C GLU A 31 -16.73 -0.13 -2.71
N LYS A 32 -17.97 -0.65 -2.66
CA LYS A 32 -18.51 -1.56 -3.68
C LYS A 32 -18.53 -0.93 -5.06
N GLU A 33 -18.98 0.31 -5.14
CA GLU A 33 -19.05 1.04 -6.40
C GLU A 33 -17.66 1.36 -6.95
N PHE A 34 -16.72 1.71 -6.07
CA PHE A 34 -15.34 1.95 -6.43
C PHE A 34 -14.67 0.70 -7.00
N PHE A 35 -14.83 -0.46 -6.36
CA PHE A 35 -14.32 -1.73 -6.87
C PHE A 35 -14.99 -2.15 -8.18
N ARG A 36 -16.27 -1.82 -8.37
CA ARG A 36 -16.97 -2.05 -9.64
C ARG A 36 -16.34 -1.23 -10.77
N ILE A 37 -16.17 0.07 -10.55
CA ILE A 37 -15.53 0.99 -11.53
C ILE A 37 -14.09 0.54 -11.82
N GLU A 38 -13.32 0.15 -10.80
CA GLU A 38 -11.96 -0.32 -10.97
C GLU A 38 -11.87 -1.60 -11.82
N ARG A 39 -12.85 -2.51 -11.64
CA ARG A 39 -12.94 -3.75 -12.43
C ARG A 39 -13.34 -3.48 -13.89
N GLU A 40 -14.23 -2.52 -14.13
CA GLU A 40 -14.69 -2.17 -15.48
C GLU A 40 -13.66 -1.33 -16.24
N ASN A 41 -13.03 -0.36 -15.58
CA ASN A 41 -12.05 0.54 -16.19
C ASN A 41 -10.92 0.89 -15.23
N ARG A 42 -9.83 0.12 -15.33
CA ARG A 42 -8.63 0.29 -14.51
C ARG A 42 -8.00 1.69 -14.59
N LEU A 43 -8.04 2.34 -15.76
CA LEU A 43 -7.48 3.69 -15.94
C LEU A 43 -8.32 4.72 -15.20
N LEU A 44 -9.64 4.62 -15.29
CA LEU A 44 -10.55 5.51 -14.59
C LEU A 44 -10.43 5.35 -13.08
N GLY A 45 -10.40 4.11 -12.57
CA GLY A 45 -10.16 3.85 -11.15
C GLY A 45 -8.81 4.41 -10.67
N SER A 46 -7.76 4.27 -11.48
CA SER A 46 -6.44 4.86 -11.19
C SER A 46 -6.47 6.39 -11.12
N ALA A 47 -7.22 7.02 -12.03
CA ALA A 47 -7.36 8.48 -12.07
C ALA A 47 -8.13 8.99 -10.85
N ILE A 48 -9.25 8.36 -10.50
CA ILE A 48 -10.05 8.70 -9.32
C ILE A 48 -9.20 8.55 -8.04
N ASN A 49 -8.45 7.46 -7.90
CA ASN A 49 -7.55 7.27 -6.77
C ASN A 49 -6.49 8.35 -6.66
N GLY A 50 -5.86 8.70 -7.78
CA GLY A 50 -4.90 9.80 -7.81
C GLY A 50 -5.54 11.11 -7.36
N LEU A 51 -6.70 11.45 -7.89
CA LEU A 51 -7.42 12.69 -7.56
C LEU A 51 -7.82 12.75 -6.09
N ILE A 52 -8.32 11.66 -5.51
CA ILE A 52 -8.70 11.59 -4.09
C ILE A 52 -7.46 11.77 -3.20
N ALA A 53 -6.37 11.04 -3.49
CA ALA A 53 -5.13 11.14 -2.74
C ALA A 53 -4.53 12.55 -2.83
N GLY A 54 -4.50 13.13 -4.03
CA GLY A 54 -4.03 14.49 -4.24
C GLY A 54 -4.89 15.53 -3.53
N ALA A 55 -6.23 15.40 -3.59
CA ALA A 55 -7.15 16.32 -2.91
C ALA A 55 -6.94 16.29 -1.39
N ALA A 56 -6.78 15.10 -0.80
CA ALA A 56 -6.48 14.96 0.62
C ALA A 56 -5.17 15.70 1.00
N VAL A 57 -4.09 15.48 0.24
CA VAL A 57 -2.81 16.17 0.50
C VAL A 57 -2.92 17.68 0.27
N ALA A 58 -3.67 18.11 -0.74
CA ALA A 58 -3.88 19.53 -1.03
C ALA A 58 -4.63 20.26 0.09
N ILE A 59 -5.68 19.64 0.63
CA ILE A 59 -6.45 20.19 1.76
C ILE A 59 -5.54 20.31 2.99
N VAL A 60 -4.76 19.26 3.29
CA VAL A 60 -3.84 19.29 4.43
C VAL A 60 -2.74 20.34 4.22
N ALA A 61 -2.15 20.42 3.02
CA ALA A 61 -1.16 21.43 2.69
C ALA A 61 -1.73 22.85 2.78
N TRP A 62 -2.99 23.04 2.37
CA TRP A 62 -3.70 24.32 2.49
C TRP A 62 -3.92 24.71 3.95
N MET A 63 -4.35 23.77 4.79
CA MET A 63 -4.50 24.00 6.25
C MET A 63 -3.15 24.27 6.92
N ALA A 64 -2.08 23.64 6.44
CA ALA A 64 -0.72 23.77 6.97
C ALA A 64 0.10 24.91 6.32
N VAL A 65 -0.51 25.82 5.55
CA VAL A 65 0.19 26.95 4.89
C VAL A 65 0.96 27.83 5.90
N ASN A 66 0.51 27.91 7.14
CA ASN A 66 1.16 28.71 8.19
C ASN A 66 2.10 27.88 9.10
N SER A 67 2.22 26.57 8.87
CA SER A 67 3.04 25.67 9.66
C SER A 67 4.46 25.55 9.10
N GLN A 68 5.39 24.97 9.86
CA GLN A 68 6.74 24.71 9.37
C GLN A 68 6.70 23.75 8.18
N GLU A 69 7.53 24.02 7.16
CA GLU A 69 7.58 23.23 5.90
C GLU A 69 7.78 21.72 6.12
N GLY A 70 8.40 21.32 7.24
CA GLY A 70 8.59 19.92 7.63
C GLY A 70 7.29 19.17 7.96
N ASP A 71 6.27 19.85 8.48
CA ASP A 71 4.99 19.21 8.83
C ASP A 71 4.23 18.80 7.57
N ILE A 72 4.31 19.64 6.52
CA ILE A 72 3.70 19.37 5.21
C ILE A 72 4.29 18.09 4.61
N LEU A 73 5.59 17.84 4.83
CA LEU A 73 6.26 16.62 4.37
C LEU A 73 5.73 15.38 5.07
N LEU A 74 5.60 15.45 6.40
CA LEU A 74 5.06 14.36 7.23
C LEU A 74 3.64 14.01 6.79
N PHE A 75 2.80 15.02 6.53
CA PHE A 75 1.44 14.81 6.06
C PHE A 75 1.37 14.23 4.63
N ALA A 76 2.26 14.64 3.73
CA ALA A 76 2.35 14.05 2.40
C ALA A 76 2.73 12.56 2.47
N CYS A 77 3.72 12.22 3.31
CA CYS A 77 4.10 10.82 3.58
C CYS A 77 2.95 10.02 4.21
N LEU A 78 2.19 10.63 5.11
CA LEU A 78 1.07 9.98 5.82
C LEU A 78 -0.13 9.75 4.89
N GLY A 79 -0.54 10.76 4.10
CA GLY A 79 -1.59 10.62 3.10
C GLY A 79 -1.25 9.58 2.02
N SER A 80 0.00 9.57 1.57
CA SER A 80 0.53 8.58 0.64
C SER A 80 0.50 7.16 1.25
N SER A 81 0.87 7.02 2.52
CA SER A 81 0.87 5.72 3.22
C SER A 81 -0.55 5.21 3.48
N ALA A 82 -1.48 6.09 3.86
CA ALA A 82 -2.89 5.75 4.03
C ALA A 82 -3.53 5.25 2.72
N ALA A 83 -3.19 5.87 1.58
CA ALA A 83 -3.63 5.39 0.28
C ALA A 83 -3.12 3.96 -0.02
N SER A 84 -1.88 3.62 0.34
CA SER A 84 -1.39 2.24 0.13
C SER A 84 -2.08 1.20 1.01
N VAL A 85 -2.43 1.55 2.25
CA VAL A 85 -3.11 0.62 3.17
C VAL A 85 -4.51 0.26 2.65
N VAL A 86 -5.19 1.23 2.03
CA VAL A 86 -6.54 1.02 1.48
C VAL A 86 -6.50 0.30 0.12
N PHE A 87 -5.47 0.52 -0.70
CA PHE A 87 -5.49 0.11 -2.11
C PHE A 87 -4.46 -0.96 -2.53
N ALA A 88 -3.51 -1.33 -1.67
CA ALA A 88 -2.49 -2.33 -1.97
C ALA A 88 -2.54 -3.50 -0.97
N PRO A 89 -3.04 -4.69 -1.36
CA PRO A 89 -2.85 -5.89 -0.54
C PRO A 89 -1.35 -6.12 -0.32
N ILE A 90 -0.98 -6.22 0.96
CA ILE A 90 0.35 -6.04 1.58
C ILE A 90 1.51 -6.81 0.91
N ALA A 91 1.22 -7.89 0.18
CA ALA A 91 2.25 -8.77 -0.35
C ALA A 91 2.83 -8.36 -1.72
N LYS A 92 2.10 -7.60 -2.55
CA LYS A 92 2.57 -7.28 -3.92
C LYS A 92 3.37 -5.98 -4.03
N SER A 93 3.27 -5.07 -3.05
CA SER A 93 3.90 -3.75 -3.11
C SER A 93 5.39 -3.74 -2.71
N ASN A 94 5.93 -4.86 -2.21
CA ASN A 94 7.29 -4.93 -1.64
C ASN A 94 8.36 -5.52 -2.58
N SER A 95 8.05 -5.67 -3.87
CA SER A 95 9.05 -6.05 -4.86
C SER A 95 10.07 -4.91 -5.05
N LEU A 96 11.37 -5.25 -5.12
CA LEU A 96 12.41 -4.26 -5.43
C LEU A 96 12.10 -3.51 -6.74
N ARG A 97 11.52 -4.20 -7.72
CA ARG A 97 11.09 -3.60 -8.99
C ARG A 97 9.99 -2.56 -8.80
N SER A 98 8.97 -2.82 -7.99
CA SER A 98 7.88 -1.85 -7.76
C SER A 98 8.42 -0.60 -7.07
N ILE A 99 9.32 -0.78 -6.10
CA ILE A 99 9.96 0.33 -5.38
C ILE A 99 10.81 1.18 -6.34
N LEU A 100 11.71 0.57 -7.12
CA LEU A 100 12.54 1.29 -8.09
C LEU A 100 11.70 2.02 -9.14
N LEU A 101 10.68 1.37 -9.70
CA LEU A 101 9.76 2.00 -10.64
C LEU A 101 9.04 3.18 -9.99
N ALA A 102 8.56 3.04 -8.77
CA ALA A 102 7.90 4.14 -8.07
C ALA A 102 8.82 5.35 -7.88
N TYR A 103 10.09 5.16 -7.48
CA TYR A 103 11.06 6.26 -7.38
C TYR A 103 11.31 6.95 -8.72
N ILE A 104 11.47 6.18 -9.80
CA ILE A 104 11.66 6.73 -11.15
C ILE A 104 10.42 7.53 -11.58
N MET A 105 9.22 6.97 -11.40
CA MET A 105 7.98 7.65 -11.80
C MET A 105 7.74 8.91 -10.99
N SER A 106 7.90 8.84 -9.67
CA SER A 106 7.77 9.99 -8.77
C SER A 106 8.76 11.10 -9.12
N GLY A 107 10.02 10.75 -9.37
CA GLY A 107 11.05 11.67 -9.83
C GLY A 107 10.68 12.32 -11.17
N MET A 108 10.20 11.55 -12.14
CA MET A 108 9.75 12.06 -13.44
C MET A 108 8.58 13.04 -13.30
N VAL A 109 7.60 12.76 -12.44
CA VAL A 109 6.50 13.68 -12.13
C VAL A 109 7.03 14.97 -11.52
N CYS A 110 7.94 14.89 -10.55
CA CYS A 110 8.55 16.08 -9.96
C CYS A 110 9.36 16.89 -10.97
N CYS A 111 10.10 16.26 -11.89
CA CYS A 111 10.78 16.94 -12.99
C CYS A 111 9.79 17.69 -13.90
N LEU A 112 8.64 17.07 -14.20
CA LEU A 112 7.59 17.68 -15.03
C LEU A 112 6.94 18.89 -14.34
N ILE A 113 6.78 18.84 -13.02
CA ILE A 113 6.14 19.90 -12.22
C ILE A 113 7.15 21.00 -11.81
N TYR A 114 8.44 20.70 -11.77
CA TYR A 114 9.52 21.63 -11.42
C TYR A 114 9.42 23.02 -12.06
N PRO A 115 9.20 23.20 -13.39
CA PRO A 115 9.09 24.53 -13.98
C PRO A 115 7.93 25.35 -13.39
N PHE A 116 6.79 24.72 -13.07
CA PHE A 116 5.65 25.42 -12.45
C PHE A 116 6.00 25.95 -11.06
N ARG A 117 6.84 25.21 -10.31
CA ARG A 117 7.37 25.66 -9.03
C ARG A 117 8.41 26.76 -9.19
N HIS A 118 9.32 26.64 -10.17
CA HIS A 118 10.42 27.58 -10.39
C HIS A 118 9.92 28.97 -10.82
N TYR A 119 8.92 29.02 -11.71
CA TYR A 119 8.31 30.27 -12.16
C TYR A 119 7.17 30.77 -11.26
N GLU A 120 6.94 30.12 -10.12
CA GLU A 120 5.87 30.45 -9.15
C GLU A 120 4.48 30.59 -9.80
N LEU A 121 4.21 29.80 -10.86
CA LEU A 121 2.95 29.86 -11.62
C LEU A 121 1.74 29.40 -10.82
N MET A 122 1.95 28.60 -9.78
CA MET A 122 0.91 28.00 -8.97
C MET A 122 1.26 28.03 -7.47
N PRO A 123 0.24 28.13 -6.60
CA PRO A 123 0.45 28.04 -5.15
C PRO A 123 0.88 26.64 -4.73
N ILE A 124 1.57 26.53 -3.58
CA ILE A 124 2.19 25.27 -3.13
C ILE A 124 1.19 24.12 -3.00
N TYR A 125 -0.01 24.36 -2.46
CA TYR A 125 -1.04 23.33 -2.30
C TYR A 125 -1.53 22.76 -3.64
N ALA A 126 -1.60 23.58 -4.70
CA ALA A 126 -1.98 23.13 -6.03
C ALA A 126 -0.86 22.30 -6.69
N LEU A 127 0.40 22.65 -6.42
CA LEU A 127 1.54 21.84 -6.85
C LEU A 127 1.58 20.49 -6.12
N CYS A 128 1.32 20.48 -4.81
CA CYS A 128 1.18 19.24 -4.02
C CYS A 128 0.06 18.35 -4.57
N PHE A 129 -1.11 18.96 -4.86
CA PHE A 129 -2.24 18.27 -5.48
C PHE A 129 -1.83 17.56 -6.78
N LEU A 130 -1.21 18.30 -7.71
CA LEU A 130 -0.81 17.78 -9.02
C LEU A 130 0.27 16.70 -8.89
N ALA A 131 1.27 16.93 -8.05
CA ALA A 131 2.37 16.00 -7.85
C ALA A 131 1.88 14.67 -7.28
N VAL A 132 1.06 14.69 -6.24
CA VAL A 132 0.51 13.47 -5.63
C VAL A 132 -0.47 12.79 -6.57
N SER A 133 -1.39 13.54 -7.20
CA SER A 133 -2.39 12.97 -8.10
C SER A 133 -1.74 12.24 -9.27
N PHE A 134 -0.79 12.92 -9.93
CA PHE A 134 -0.15 12.39 -11.13
C PHE A 134 0.81 11.23 -10.80
N SER A 135 1.55 11.32 -9.69
CA SER A 135 2.42 10.23 -9.23
C SER A 135 1.60 8.99 -8.87
N THR A 136 0.52 9.15 -8.11
CA THR A 136 -0.37 8.05 -7.70
C THR A 136 -1.05 7.42 -8.91
N PHE A 137 -1.54 8.23 -9.85
CA PHE A 137 -2.12 7.75 -11.11
C PHE A 137 -1.14 6.87 -11.89
N LEU A 138 0.09 7.37 -12.11
CA LEU A 138 1.12 6.64 -12.84
C LEU A 138 1.56 5.35 -12.11
N MET A 139 1.73 5.41 -10.80
CA MET A 139 2.07 4.24 -9.98
C MET A 139 0.96 3.19 -10.03
N ARG A 140 -0.32 3.59 -10.03
CA ARG A 140 -1.45 2.63 -10.13
C ARG A 140 -1.52 1.98 -11.51
N CYS A 141 -1.31 2.77 -12.57
CA CYS A 141 -1.25 2.26 -13.95
C CYS A 141 -0.17 1.18 -14.11
N LEU A 142 0.97 1.36 -13.47
CA LEU A 142 2.11 0.43 -13.54
C LEU A 142 2.09 -0.68 -12.48
N ASP A 143 1.11 -0.69 -11.58
CA ASP A 143 1.05 -1.63 -10.43
C ASP A 143 2.31 -1.51 -9.54
N ALA A 144 2.83 -0.29 -9.39
CA ALA A 144 4.07 0.02 -8.68
C ALA A 144 3.82 1.06 -7.57
N MET A 145 2.95 0.70 -6.61
CA MET A 145 2.62 1.59 -5.49
C MET A 145 3.73 1.57 -4.42
N HIS A 146 4.40 2.71 -4.26
CA HIS A 146 5.32 2.92 -3.14
C HIS A 146 5.19 4.33 -2.56
N PRO A 147 4.43 4.49 -1.47
CA PRO A 147 4.13 5.80 -0.89
C PRO A 147 5.32 6.67 -0.54
N ALA A 148 6.39 6.05 -0.04
CA ALA A 148 7.59 6.75 0.39
C ALA A 148 8.30 7.44 -0.79
N ALA A 149 8.18 6.89 -2.01
CA ALA A 149 8.69 7.55 -3.20
C ALA A 149 7.96 8.87 -3.50
N ILE A 150 6.63 8.92 -3.33
CA ILE A 150 5.84 10.15 -3.50
C ILE A 150 6.24 11.20 -2.45
N GLY A 151 6.31 10.79 -1.19
CA GLY A 151 6.70 11.68 -0.09
C GLY A 151 8.12 12.26 -0.25
N SER A 152 9.07 11.40 -0.65
CA SER A 152 10.45 11.83 -0.90
C SER A 152 10.56 12.83 -2.06
N ALA A 153 9.84 12.62 -3.16
CA ALA A 153 9.84 13.54 -4.30
C ALA A 153 9.14 14.87 -3.96
N MET A 154 8.04 14.81 -3.20
CA MET A 154 7.37 15.99 -2.66
C MET A 154 8.29 16.89 -1.82
N ALA A 155 9.23 16.31 -1.07
CA ALA A 155 10.23 17.05 -0.31
C ALA A 155 10.99 18.05 -1.17
N PHE A 156 11.41 17.62 -2.36
CA PHE A 156 12.17 18.47 -3.28
C PHE A 156 11.37 19.67 -3.75
N LEU A 157 10.09 19.45 -4.02
CA LEU A 157 9.19 20.47 -4.52
C LEU A 157 8.89 21.52 -3.45
N ILE A 158 8.70 21.08 -2.21
CA ILE A 158 8.47 21.97 -1.05
C ILE A 158 9.72 22.82 -0.79
N TYR A 159 10.87 22.18 -0.59
CA TYR A 159 12.14 22.83 -0.23
C TYR A 159 12.87 23.56 -1.37
N LYS A 160 12.23 23.74 -2.53
CA LYS A 160 12.79 24.42 -3.72
C LYS A 160 14.22 23.96 -4.05
N ARG A 161 14.46 22.65 -4.04
CA ARG A 161 15.79 22.08 -4.32
C ARG A 161 16.05 22.00 -5.82
N ASP A 162 17.31 22.13 -6.22
CA ASP A 162 17.71 22.01 -7.63
C ASP A 162 17.44 20.62 -8.20
N LEU A 163 17.19 20.58 -9.51
CA LEU A 163 16.95 19.33 -10.24
C LEU A 163 18.12 18.33 -10.11
N GLN A 164 19.35 18.83 -10.06
CA GLN A 164 20.53 18.00 -9.86
C GLN A 164 20.50 17.27 -8.50
N THR A 165 20.02 17.94 -7.45
CA THR A 165 19.86 17.34 -6.11
C THR A 165 18.74 16.29 -6.11
N LEU A 166 17.64 16.53 -6.84
CA LEU A 166 16.58 15.53 -6.99
C LEU A 166 17.10 14.25 -7.64
N LEU A 167 17.83 14.37 -8.75
CA LEU A 167 18.39 13.22 -9.46
C LEU A 167 19.45 12.49 -8.62
N SER A 168 20.36 13.22 -7.98
CA SER A 168 21.41 12.60 -7.15
C SER A 168 20.83 11.88 -5.94
N LEU A 169 19.86 12.47 -5.24
CA LEU A 169 19.22 11.82 -4.10
C LEU A 169 18.37 10.63 -4.53
N SER A 170 17.63 10.73 -5.65
CA SER A 170 16.82 9.61 -6.16
C SER A 170 17.71 8.42 -6.49
N MET A 171 18.86 8.65 -7.13
CA MET A 171 19.85 7.61 -7.39
C MET A 171 20.46 7.06 -6.10
N ALA A 172 20.76 7.92 -5.11
CA ALA A 172 21.27 7.48 -3.81
C ALA A 172 20.28 6.60 -3.05
N ILE A 173 18.99 6.96 -3.04
CA ILE A 173 17.93 6.17 -2.39
C ILE A 173 17.75 4.83 -3.11
N CYS A 174 17.67 4.83 -4.45
CA CYS A 174 17.60 3.58 -5.22
C CYS A 174 18.81 2.68 -4.94
N GLY A 175 20.03 3.23 -4.93
CA GLY A 175 21.24 2.48 -4.60
C GLY A 175 21.24 1.93 -3.18
N LEU A 176 20.84 2.74 -2.19
CA LEU A 176 20.74 2.33 -0.80
C LEU A 176 19.72 1.19 -0.64
N LEU A 177 18.56 1.28 -1.28
CA LEU A 177 17.53 0.24 -1.22
C LEU A 177 18.01 -1.08 -1.83
N VAL A 178 18.73 -1.03 -2.96
CA VAL A 178 19.37 -2.22 -3.55
C VAL A 178 20.38 -2.82 -2.59
N ILE A 179 21.24 -2.01 -1.97
CA ILE A 179 22.25 -2.48 -1.00
C ILE A 179 21.59 -3.12 0.21
N VAL A 180 20.60 -2.46 0.82
CA VAL A 180 19.87 -2.98 1.99
C VAL A 180 19.18 -4.30 1.65
N LYS A 181 18.57 -4.41 0.47
CA LYS A 181 17.93 -5.65 0.02
C LYS A 181 18.96 -6.77 -0.17
N VAL A 182 20.09 -6.49 -0.83
CA VAL A 182 21.20 -7.45 -0.98
C VAL A 182 21.74 -7.91 0.38
N LEU A 183 21.92 -6.99 1.33
CA LEU A 183 22.36 -7.34 2.69
C LEU A 183 21.32 -8.19 3.43
N ALA A 184 20.02 -7.89 3.28
CA ALA A 184 18.96 -8.71 3.84
C ALA A 184 19.01 -10.14 3.29
N TYR A 185 19.24 -10.30 1.99
CA TYR A 185 19.45 -11.62 1.35
C TYR A 185 20.69 -12.37 1.86
N ILE A 186 21.75 -11.66 2.23
CA ILE A 186 22.96 -12.29 2.78
C ILE A 186 22.74 -12.70 4.25
N TYR A 187 21.99 -11.90 5.02
CA TYR A 187 21.84 -12.08 6.46
C TYR A 187 20.70 -13.03 6.85
N LEU A 188 19.60 -13.05 6.10
CA LEU A 188 18.51 -14.00 6.29
C LEU A 188 18.83 -15.28 5.51
N GLU A 189 19.45 -16.27 6.17
CA GLU A 189 19.81 -17.58 5.56
C GLU A 189 18.62 -18.32 4.92
N GLU A 190 17.38 -17.96 5.29
CA GLU A 190 16.16 -18.55 4.73
C GLU A 190 15.85 -18.08 3.29
N LEU A 191 16.43 -16.96 2.82
CA LEU A 191 16.24 -16.49 1.45
C LEU A 191 17.42 -16.93 0.57
N MET A 192 17.24 -18.02 -0.17
CA MET A 192 18.26 -18.47 -1.12
C MET A 192 18.54 -17.39 -2.19
N PHE A 193 19.79 -16.92 -2.24
CA PHE A 193 20.28 -15.91 -3.20
C PHE A 193 20.00 -16.27 -4.67
N LYS A 194 19.79 -17.56 -4.95
CA LYS A 194 19.47 -18.10 -6.27
C LYS A 194 18.20 -17.52 -6.88
N ASP A 195 17.28 -17.01 -6.06
CA ASP A 195 16.01 -16.43 -6.51
C ASP A 195 16.03 -14.90 -6.62
N PHE A 196 17.15 -14.22 -6.34
CA PHE A 196 17.24 -12.75 -6.40
C PHE A 196 16.83 -12.17 -7.76
N HIS A 197 17.26 -12.78 -8.86
CA HIS A 197 16.86 -12.32 -10.20
C HIS A 197 15.34 -12.47 -10.44
N ARG A 198 14.67 -13.40 -9.73
CA ARG A 198 13.22 -13.59 -9.86
C ARG A 198 12.44 -12.44 -9.21
N GLU A 199 12.98 -11.72 -8.23
CA GLU A 199 12.34 -10.52 -7.66
C GLU A 199 12.09 -9.41 -8.71
N PHE A 200 12.87 -9.39 -9.80
CA PHE A 200 12.67 -8.44 -10.91
C PHE A 200 11.54 -8.88 -11.87
N ARG A 201 11.08 -10.13 -11.78
CA ARG A 201 9.95 -10.63 -12.57
C ARG A 201 8.64 -10.33 -11.86
N LYS A 202 7.61 -10.02 -12.66
CA LYS A 202 6.28 -9.63 -12.17
C LYS A 202 5.57 -10.76 -11.42
N ASP A 203 5.89 -12.00 -11.75
CA ASP A 203 5.13 -13.19 -11.35
C ASP A 203 5.56 -13.76 -9.99
N TYR A 204 6.69 -13.31 -9.43
CA TYR A 204 7.31 -13.93 -8.25
C TYR A 204 6.44 -13.90 -6.99
N TYR A 205 5.71 -12.80 -6.74
CA TYR A 205 4.88 -12.66 -5.53
C TYR A 205 3.46 -13.24 -5.67
N GLY A 206 3.09 -13.75 -6.86
CA GLY A 206 1.74 -14.29 -7.11
C GLY A 206 1.53 -15.69 -6.55
N ASP A 207 2.55 -16.53 -6.57
CA ASP A 207 2.42 -17.96 -6.28
C ASP A 207 2.52 -18.30 -4.77
N GLU A 208 3.26 -17.51 -3.99
CA GLU A 208 3.48 -17.79 -2.56
C GLU A 208 2.25 -17.47 -1.68
N LEU A 209 1.42 -16.50 -2.09
CA LEU A 209 0.16 -16.18 -1.40
C LEU A 209 -0.90 -17.27 -1.57
N CYS A 210 -0.89 -18.01 -2.68
CA CYS A 210 -1.84 -19.10 -2.91
C CYS A 210 -1.59 -20.29 -1.97
N PHE A 211 -0.37 -20.43 -1.43
CA PHE A 211 -0.03 -21.52 -0.51
C PHE A 211 -0.53 -21.29 0.91
N THR A 212 -0.72 -20.04 1.36
CA THR A 212 -1.12 -19.75 2.75
C THR A 212 -2.62 -19.91 3.01
N PHE A 213 -3.45 -19.93 1.96
CA PHE A 213 -4.92 -20.10 2.08
C PHE A 213 -5.39 -21.53 1.85
N ARG A 214 -4.50 -22.49 1.59
CA ARG A 214 -4.88 -23.89 1.61
C ARG A 214 -4.98 -24.31 3.07
N GLU A 215 -6.14 -24.04 3.68
CA GLU A 215 -6.52 -24.69 4.94
C GLU A 215 -6.23 -26.19 4.80
N PRO A 216 -5.64 -26.83 5.82
CA PRO A 216 -5.53 -28.27 5.80
C PRO A 216 -6.96 -28.79 5.62
N GLU A 217 -7.19 -29.53 4.52
CA GLU A 217 -8.42 -30.30 4.36
C GLU A 217 -8.61 -31.02 5.69
N VAL A 218 -9.61 -30.57 6.46
CA VAL A 218 -10.05 -31.24 7.68
C VAL A 218 -10.46 -32.60 7.18
N GLY A 219 -9.54 -33.56 7.33
CA GLY A 219 -9.77 -34.94 6.96
C GLY A 219 -11.08 -35.33 7.58
N ASP A 220 -12.01 -35.73 6.71
CA ASP A 220 -13.25 -36.38 7.09
C ASP A 220 -12.87 -37.58 7.97
N ALA A 221 -12.89 -37.36 9.28
CA ALA A 221 -12.86 -38.41 10.28
C ALA A 221 -14.25 -39.02 10.36
N THR A 222 -14.70 -39.61 9.25
CA THR A 222 -15.88 -40.46 9.19
C THR A 222 -15.53 -41.73 8.42
N ASP A 223 -14.74 -42.60 9.04
CA ASP A 223 -15.01 -44.04 8.87
C ASP A 223 -14.43 -44.88 10.02
N GLY A 224 -15.21 -45.88 10.45
CA GLY A 224 -14.75 -46.88 11.43
C GLY A 224 -15.75 -47.27 12.53
N GLY A 225 -17.05 -47.04 12.34
CA GLY A 225 -18.10 -47.62 13.18
C GLY A 225 -18.70 -48.87 12.53
N GLU A 226 -18.45 -50.03 13.15
CA GLU A 226 -19.23 -51.28 13.09
C GLU A 226 -19.61 -51.90 11.74
N SER A 227 -19.05 -53.09 11.48
CA SER A 227 -19.87 -54.28 11.17
C SER A 227 -19.12 -55.57 11.47
N ALA A 228 -19.64 -56.29 12.48
CA ALA A 228 -19.24 -57.60 12.89
C ALA A 228 -19.88 -58.72 12.04
N SER A 229 -19.26 -59.91 12.06
CA SER A 229 -19.84 -61.25 11.86
C SER A 229 -20.27 -61.60 10.41
N SER A 230 -19.94 -62.73 9.78
CA SER A 230 -19.48 -64.06 10.21
C SER A 230 -18.85 -64.81 9.01
N PRO A 231 -18.09 -65.90 9.26
CA PRO A 231 -17.56 -66.79 8.21
C PRO A 231 -18.67 -67.74 7.73
N ILE A 232 -18.50 -68.41 6.57
CA ILE A 232 -18.87 -69.82 6.29
C ILE A 232 -18.82 -70.16 4.77
N ASN A 233 -18.18 -71.30 4.50
CA ASN A 233 -18.26 -72.23 3.36
C ASN A 233 -17.51 -71.96 2.04
N GLU A 234 -16.36 -72.64 1.91
CA GLU A 234 -16.02 -73.43 0.72
C GLU A 234 -17.04 -74.57 0.52
N PRO A 235 -17.28 -75.01 -0.73
CA PRO A 235 -16.86 -76.36 -1.06
C PRO A 235 -16.35 -76.59 -2.50
N ILE A 236 -15.31 -77.43 -2.58
CA ILE A 236 -14.91 -78.39 -3.63
C ILE A 236 -14.44 -77.84 -4.98
#